data_AF-A0A385SXR0-F1
#
_entry.id   AF-A0A385SXR0-F1
#
_cell.length_a   1.000
_cell.length_b   1.000
_cell.length_c   1.000
_cell.angle_alpha   90.00
_cell.angle_beta   90.00
_cell.angle_gamma   90.00
#
_symmetry.space_group_name_H-M   'P 1'
#
loop_
_entity.id
_entity.type
_entity.pdbx_description
1 polymer ?
#
loop_
_entity_poly.entity_id
_entity_poly.type
_entity_poly.pdbx_seq_one_letter_code
_entity_poly.pdbx_strand_id
1 'polypeptide(L)'
;MKRRVLIYRITIIDCMKRVFYVLPFAFFAFTAHAQLTSCAQTLRLARSTYEQGRLHEIPELLTRCLENGFSQQEKVEAYKLLCLAYIYLEEPAKADEAMLNLLRTDHYFEINQTTDPAEFIALYRTFRTHPIYRLGVKLGANASQPNVVSYVPANGGTSKYSAGISFQGGVAVEVPLNKKLTIDTELNFVLKTFKYENKVTYDEIATGDPRNFTITGKENQTWVTLPVILQYRFLESKFNPYVGIGASLDYLLNATNKFSRTKEQAASLDEQSLSLNDYRNRVNASAILALGAKMKVTGGFAFLEVRGSYGVTKLNDAADIYALYAKTLPTGGYVDGIFKMNTLSVTLGYVYNRFNPKKLNK
;
A
#
# COMPACT_ATOMS: atom_id res chain seq x y z
N MET A 1 19.03 -31.47 -77.11
CA MET A 1 18.26 -30.25 -77.42
C MET A 1 18.21 -29.39 -76.15
N LYS A 2 18.88 -28.21 -76.17
CA LYS A 2 18.74 -27.01 -75.28
C LYS A 2 18.62 -27.21 -73.74
N ARG A 3 19.23 -26.42 -72.84
CA ARG A 3 20.30 -25.41 -72.79
C ARG A 3 20.28 -24.91 -71.32
N ARG A 4 21.43 -24.46 -70.79
CA ARG A 4 21.66 -23.61 -69.59
C ARG A 4 21.65 -24.37 -68.25
N VAL A 5 22.80 -24.59 -67.60
CA VAL A 5 23.74 -23.64 -66.96
C VAL A 5 23.02 -22.77 -65.92
N LEU A 6 23.04 -23.20 -64.66
CA LEU A 6 22.64 -22.41 -63.51
C LEU A 6 23.88 -21.73 -62.91
N ILE A 7 23.82 -20.40 -62.86
CA ILE A 7 24.85 -19.49 -62.41
C ILE A 7 24.66 -19.22 -60.91
N TYR A 8 25.79 -19.17 -60.21
CA TYR A 8 26.00 -18.65 -58.86
C TYR A 8 25.25 -17.33 -58.58
N ARG A 9 24.53 -17.27 -57.46
CA ARG A 9 24.25 -16.02 -56.74
C ARG A 9 24.05 -16.33 -55.25
N ILE A 10 25.15 -16.33 -54.50
CA ILE A 10 25.13 -16.30 -53.03
C ILE A 10 24.97 -14.83 -52.65
N THR A 11 23.80 -14.51 -52.10
CA THR A 11 23.43 -13.18 -51.62
C THR A 11 24.18 -12.90 -50.31
N ILE A 12 25.05 -11.89 -50.34
CA ILE A 12 25.76 -11.34 -49.17
C ILE A 12 24.78 -10.45 -48.40
N ILE A 13 23.75 -11.03 -47.76
CA ILE A 13 22.88 -10.33 -46.81
C ILE A 13 22.37 -11.38 -45.81
N ASP A 14 23.22 -11.79 -44.86
CA ASP A 14 22.75 -12.36 -43.58
C ASP A 14 23.83 -12.55 -42.51
N CYS A 15 25.03 -11.97 -42.69
CA CYS A 15 26.13 -12.11 -41.73
C CYS A 15 26.25 -10.89 -40.80
N MET A 16 25.15 -10.49 -40.14
CA MET A 16 25.15 -9.41 -39.13
C MET A 16 24.23 -9.69 -37.92
N LYS A 17 23.94 -10.95 -37.60
CA LYS A 17 23.11 -11.31 -36.44
C LYS A 17 23.66 -12.41 -35.53
N ARG A 18 24.91 -12.87 -35.70
CA ARG A 18 25.46 -14.00 -34.92
C ARG A 18 26.93 -13.88 -34.51
N VAL A 19 27.41 -12.67 -34.22
CA VAL A 19 28.80 -12.46 -33.74
C VAL A 19 28.88 -11.72 -32.39
N PHE A 20 27.74 -11.47 -31.71
CA PHE A 20 27.71 -10.78 -30.42
C PHE A 20 27.56 -11.71 -29.19
N TYR A 21 27.75 -13.01 -29.34
CA TYR A 21 27.59 -13.99 -28.25
C TYR A 21 28.78 -14.94 -28.12
N VAL A 22 30.02 -14.44 -28.22
CA VAL A 22 31.20 -15.17 -27.73
C VAL A 22 32.23 -14.14 -27.24
N LEU A 23 32.00 -13.62 -26.04
CA LEU A 23 33.08 -13.05 -25.24
C LEU A 23 32.80 -13.49 -23.80
N PRO A 24 33.44 -14.59 -23.36
CA PRO A 24 33.19 -15.13 -22.04
C PRO A 24 33.73 -14.14 -21.01
N PHE A 25 32.82 -13.82 -20.12
CA PHE A 25 32.92 -13.24 -18.79
C PHE A 25 34.17 -13.72 -18.01
N ALA A 26 35.34 -13.26 -18.42
CA ALA A 26 36.60 -13.41 -17.70
C ALA A 26 36.84 -12.13 -16.92
N PHE A 27 36.15 -11.96 -15.79
CA PHE A 27 36.59 -11.18 -14.61
C PHE A 27 35.51 -11.21 -13.51
N PHE A 28 35.28 -12.38 -12.92
CA PHE A 28 34.80 -12.46 -11.55
C PHE A 28 35.63 -13.54 -10.87
N ALA A 29 36.85 -13.14 -10.48
CA ALA A 29 37.59 -13.87 -9.48
C ALA A 29 36.79 -13.77 -8.18
N PHE A 30 35.95 -14.76 -7.92
CA PHE A 30 35.43 -15.02 -6.60
C PHE A 30 36.64 -15.22 -5.69
N THR A 31 36.90 -14.24 -4.83
CA THR A 31 37.63 -14.47 -3.59
C THR A 31 36.80 -15.41 -2.74
N ALA A 32 37.03 -16.71 -2.92
CA ALA A 32 36.55 -17.73 -1.99
C ALA A 32 37.23 -17.47 -0.64
N HIS A 33 36.51 -16.84 0.28
CA HIS A 33 36.91 -16.79 1.68
C HIS A 33 36.67 -18.17 2.32
N ALA A 34 37.59 -19.10 2.08
CA ALA A 34 37.67 -20.37 2.79
C ALA A 34 38.37 -20.17 4.14
N GLN A 35 37.70 -19.53 5.09
CA GLN A 35 38.07 -19.51 6.52
C GLN A 35 36.83 -19.70 7.41
N LEU A 36 35.95 -20.64 7.05
CA LEU A 36 34.69 -20.93 7.79
C LEU A 36 34.82 -22.12 8.76
N THR A 37 36.00 -22.71 8.92
CA THR A 37 36.14 -24.01 9.58
C THR A 37 36.17 -23.95 11.11
N SER A 38 36.52 -22.83 11.75
CA SER A 38 36.65 -22.80 13.22
C SER A 38 35.31 -22.59 13.95
N CYS A 39 34.54 -21.56 13.60
CA CYS A 39 33.34 -21.22 14.38
C CYS A 39 32.20 -22.24 14.21
N ALA A 40 31.97 -22.76 13.00
CA ALA A 40 30.98 -23.83 12.80
C ALA A 40 31.33 -25.10 13.62
N GLN A 41 32.63 -25.40 13.78
CA GLN A 41 33.08 -26.47 14.67
C GLN A 41 32.86 -26.11 16.14
N THR A 42 33.13 -24.86 16.54
CA THR A 42 32.85 -24.36 17.89
C THR A 42 31.36 -24.47 18.25
N LEU A 43 30.44 -24.17 17.33
CA LEU A 43 29.00 -24.33 17.59
C LEU A 43 28.62 -25.80 17.82
N ARG A 44 29.17 -26.72 17.03
CA ARG A 44 28.97 -28.17 17.25
C ARG A 44 29.54 -28.63 18.58
N LEU A 45 30.72 -28.15 18.95
CA LEU A 45 31.34 -28.43 20.24
C LEU A 45 30.48 -27.88 21.40
N ALA A 46 29.93 -26.67 21.27
CA ALA A 46 29.04 -26.09 22.27
C ALA A 46 27.77 -26.93 22.46
N ARG A 47 27.18 -27.46 21.38
CA ARG A 47 26.04 -28.40 21.46
C ARG A 47 26.41 -29.67 22.23
N SER A 48 27.52 -30.32 21.88
CA SER A 48 27.93 -31.55 22.59
C SER A 48 28.25 -31.27 24.06
N THR A 49 28.82 -30.10 24.35
CA THR A 49 29.15 -29.67 25.72
C THR A 49 27.88 -29.44 26.55
N TYR A 50 26.85 -28.88 25.92
CA TYR A 50 25.51 -28.76 26.52
C TYR A 50 24.88 -30.13 26.80
N GLU A 51 24.94 -31.06 25.84
CA GLU A 51 24.42 -32.43 26.01
C GLU A 51 25.18 -33.21 27.10
N GLN A 52 26.46 -32.90 27.32
CA GLN A 52 27.29 -33.45 28.41
C GLN A 52 27.01 -32.80 29.78
N GLY A 53 26.16 -31.78 29.86
CA GLY A 53 25.85 -31.05 31.10
C GLY A 53 26.94 -30.08 31.56
N ARG A 54 27.97 -29.80 30.75
CA ARG A 54 29.08 -28.89 31.07
C ARG A 54 28.72 -27.44 30.75
N LEU A 55 27.65 -26.95 31.38
CA LEU A 55 27.00 -25.70 31.00
C LEU A 55 27.86 -24.44 31.18
N HIS A 56 28.75 -24.42 32.17
CA HIS A 56 29.62 -23.27 32.49
C HIS A 56 30.60 -22.91 31.37
N GLU A 57 30.92 -23.85 30.48
CA GLU A 57 31.91 -23.66 29.42
C GLU A 57 31.29 -23.06 28.14
N ILE A 58 29.97 -23.18 27.99
CA ILE A 58 29.25 -22.74 26.78
C ILE A 58 29.43 -21.24 26.51
N PRO A 59 29.32 -20.33 27.50
CA PRO A 59 29.56 -18.90 27.29
C PRO A 59 30.95 -18.60 26.72
N GLU A 60 31.99 -19.18 27.30
CA GLU A 60 33.37 -18.95 26.87
C GLU A 60 33.62 -19.49 25.45
N LEU A 61 33.06 -20.66 25.13
CA LEU A 61 33.15 -21.26 23.80
C LEU A 61 32.50 -20.37 22.73
N LEU A 62 31.33 -19.78 23.02
CA LEU A 62 30.54 -19.06 22.02
C LEU A 62 30.91 -17.58 21.87
N THR A 63 31.47 -16.94 22.89
CA THR A 63 31.72 -15.48 22.93
C THR A 63 32.50 -14.99 21.72
N ARG A 64 33.64 -15.62 21.40
CA ARG A 64 34.51 -15.20 20.29
C ARG A 64 33.80 -15.25 18.93
N CYS A 65 33.01 -16.30 18.69
CA CYS A 65 32.32 -16.50 17.42
C CYS A 65 31.02 -15.68 17.29
N LEU A 66 30.42 -15.27 18.41
CA LEU A 66 29.29 -14.35 18.45
C LEU A 66 29.68 -12.94 18.01
N GLU A 67 30.86 -12.48 18.43
CA GLU A 67 31.42 -11.18 18.02
C GLU A 67 31.73 -11.16 16.53
N ASN A 68 32.57 -12.09 16.06
CA ASN A 68 32.95 -12.19 14.65
C ASN A 68 33.10 -13.67 14.25
N GLY A 69 32.22 -14.19 13.39
CA GLY A 69 32.39 -15.52 12.81
C GLY A 69 31.09 -16.24 12.45
N PHE A 70 30.04 -16.12 13.28
CA PHE A 70 28.77 -16.77 13.01
C PHE A 70 27.93 -16.04 11.96
N SER A 71 27.30 -16.83 11.08
CA SER A 71 26.16 -16.41 10.27
C SER A 71 24.94 -16.10 11.15
N GLN A 72 23.94 -15.42 10.59
CA GLN A 72 22.73 -15.07 11.35
C GLN A 72 22.03 -16.30 11.95
N GLN A 73 21.94 -17.40 11.18
CA GLN A 73 21.33 -18.65 11.65
C GLN A 73 22.13 -19.28 12.80
N GLU A 74 23.45 -19.30 12.69
CA GLU A 74 24.32 -19.80 13.76
C GLU A 74 24.26 -18.92 15.02
N LYS A 75 24.12 -17.59 14.86
CA LYS A 75 23.90 -16.68 16.00
C LYS A 75 22.60 -16.95 16.72
N VAL A 76 21.50 -17.17 15.99
CA VAL A 76 20.20 -17.54 16.57
C VAL A 76 20.35 -18.79 17.41
N GLU A 77 21.02 -19.81 16.88
CA GLU A 77 21.22 -21.05 17.60
C GLU A 77 22.15 -20.90 18.81
N ALA A 78 23.25 -20.17 18.66
CA ALA A 78 24.18 -19.89 19.75
C ALA A 78 23.50 -19.13 20.90
N TYR A 79 22.70 -18.11 20.60
CA TYR A 79 21.94 -17.39 21.62
C TYR A 79 20.85 -18.25 22.26
N LYS A 80 20.21 -19.16 21.51
CA LYS A 80 19.28 -20.14 22.07
C LYS A 80 19.99 -21.07 23.07
N LEU A 81 21.17 -21.59 22.70
CA LEU A 81 22.00 -22.42 23.59
C LEU A 81 22.46 -21.67 24.84
N LEU A 82 22.91 -20.42 24.71
CA LEU A 82 23.27 -19.58 25.86
C LEU A 82 22.07 -19.37 26.79
N CYS A 83 20.91 -19.07 26.22
CA CYS A 83 19.70 -18.88 27.00
C CYS A 83 19.34 -20.14 27.80
N LEU A 84 19.37 -21.31 27.15
CA LEU A 84 19.15 -22.59 27.83
C LEU A 84 20.19 -22.84 28.92
N ALA A 85 21.48 -22.66 28.62
CA ALA A 85 22.55 -22.84 29.60
C ALA A 85 22.37 -21.93 30.83
N TYR A 86 22.09 -20.64 30.64
CA TYR A 86 21.87 -19.71 31.74
C TYR A 86 20.60 -19.99 32.55
N ILE A 87 19.56 -20.56 31.94
CA ILE A 87 18.38 -21.05 32.68
C ILE A 87 18.79 -22.16 33.65
N TYR A 88 19.52 -23.16 33.17
CA TYR A 88 19.96 -24.30 34.00
C TYR A 88 21.03 -23.93 35.03
N LEU A 89 21.84 -22.90 34.75
CA LEU A 89 22.80 -22.33 35.71
C LEU A 89 22.17 -21.39 36.74
N GLU A 90 20.85 -21.19 36.69
CA GLU A 90 20.10 -20.28 37.57
C GLU A 90 20.61 -18.82 37.51
N GLU A 91 21.02 -18.36 36.33
CA GLU A 91 21.50 -16.99 36.08
C GLU A 91 20.45 -16.17 35.28
N PRO A 92 19.34 -15.72 35.91
CA PRO A 92 18.20 -15.15 35.20
C PRO A 92 18.53 -13.88 34.42
N ALA A 93 19.45 -13.04 34.93
CA ALA A 93 19.85 -11.81 34.25
C ALA A 93 20.59 -12.09 32.93
N LYS A 94 21.45 -13.11 32.89
CA LYS A 94 22.16 -13.49 31.66
C LYS A 94 21.25 -14.25 30.70
N ALA A 95 20.31 -15.05 31.22
CA ALA A 95 19.27 -15.68 30.39
C ALA A 95 18.39 -14.63 29.70
N ASP A 96 18.00 -13.57 30.41
CA ASP A 96 17.25 -12.45 29.85
C ASP A 96 18.03 -11.74 28.72
N GLU A 97 19.31 -11.46 28.95
CA GLU A 97 20.17 -10.82 27.96
C GLU A 97 20.36 -11.69 26.72
N ALA A 98 20.64 -12.99 26.90
CA ALA A 98 20.75 -13.94 25.81
C ALA A 98 19.46 -14.03 25.00
N MET A 99 18.30 -14.03 25.66
CA MET A 99 16.99 -14.00 25.00
C MET A 99 16.76 -12.70 24.22
N LEU A 100 17.14 -11.53 24.77
CA LEU A 100 17.05 -10.27 24.02
C LEU A 100 17.93 -10.29 22.77
N ASN A 101 19.15 -10.82 22.87
CA ASN A 101 20.06 -10.93 21.74
C ASN A 101 19.56 -11.93 20.70
N LEU A 102 18.93 -13.03 21.13
CA LEU A 102 18.22 -13.96 20.24
C LEU A 102 17.14 -13.23 19.44
N LEU A 103 16.23 -12.53 20.12
CA LEU A 103 15.10 -11.83 19.48
C LEU A 103 15.53 -10.65 18.62
N ARG A 104 16.66 -10.00 18.91
CA ARG A 104 17.26 -8.96 18.07
C ARG A 104 17.95 -9.54 16.83
N THR A 105 18.50 -10.74 16.94
CA THR A 105 19.16 -11.44 15.84
C THR A 105 18.14 -11.99 14.85
N ASP A 106 17.06 -12.60 15.36
CA ASP A 106 15.91 -13.02 14.57
C ASP A 106 14.60 -12.57 15.22
N HIS A 107 14.05 -11.49 14.66
CA HIS A 107 12.78 -10.92 15.08
C HIS A 107 11.58 -11.84 14.82
N TYR A 108 11.74 -12.86 13.97
CA TYR A 108 10.71 -13.84 13.63
C TYR A 108 10.89 -15.17 14.35
N PHE A 109 11.80 -15.24 15.32
CA PHE A 109 12.01 -16.44 16.11
C PHE A 109 10.73 -16.83 16.86
N GLU A 110 10.21 -18.00 16.52
CA GLU A 110 9.02 -18.61 17.13
C GLU A 110 9.45 -19.90 17.86
N ILE A 111 9.00 -20.03 19.11
CA ILE A 111 9.25 -21.22 19.92
C ILE A 111 8.43 -22.42 19.42
N ASN A 112 9.00 -23.62 19.52
CA ASN A 112 8.26 -24.85 19.30
C ASN A 112 7.72 -25.35 20.65
N GLN A 113 6.40 -25.24 20.83
CA GLN A 113 5.74 -25.59 22.09
C GLN A 113 5.84 -27.06 22.48
N THR A 114 6.18 -27.94 21.53
CA THR A 114 6.27 -29.38 21.75
C THR A 114 7.70 -29.85 22.07
N THR A 115 8.71 -29.18 21.50
CA THR A 115 10.11 -29.64 21.62
C THR A 115 10.97 -28.78 22.53
N ASP A 116 10.61 -27.50 22.75
CA ASP A 116 11.41 -26.62 23.58
C ASP A 116 11.10 -26.84 25.08
N PRO A 117 12.11 -26.76 25.99
CA PRO A 117 11.88 -26.90 27.43
C PRO A 117 10.88 -25.88 27.99
N ALA A 118 10.13 -26.27 29.02
CA ALA A 118 9.07 -25.47 29.60
C ALA A 118 9.57 -24.13 30.17
N GLU A 119 10.77 -24.13 30.75
CA GLU A 119 11.44 -22.96 31.33
C GLU A 119 11.81 -21.94 30.26
N PHE A 120 12.30 -22.42 29.10
CA PHE A 120 12.60 -21.56 27.95
C PHE A 120 11.33 -20.94 27.37
N ILE A 121 10.25 -21.73 27.26
CA ILE A 121 8.94 -21.24 26.83
C ILE A 121 8.40 -20.19 27.80
N ALA A 122 8.53 -20.43 29.11
CA ALA A 122 8.10 -19.49 30.15
C ALA A 122 8.88 -18.17 30.04
N LEU A 123 10.21 -18.24 29.91
CA LEU A 123 11.07 -17.07 29.73
C LEU A 123 10.70 -16.30 28.45
N TYR A 124 10.59 -16.98 27.31
CA TYR A 124 10.22 -16.36 26.02
C TYR A 124 8.91 -15.57 26.11
N ARG A 125 7.91 -16.08 26.84
CA ARG A 125 6.61 -15.41 27.04
C ARG A 125 6.70 -14.12 27.87
N THR A 126 7.80 -13.89 28.58
CA THR A 126 8.06 -12.62 29.27
C THR A 126 8.55 -11.52 28.32
N PHE A 127 8.91 -11.83 27.07
CA PHE A 127 9.41 -10.85 26.11
C PHE A 127 8.36 -10.39 25.10
N ARG A 128 8.55 -9.16 24.60
CA ARG A 128 7.81 -8.64 23.46
C ARG A 128 8.35 -9.23 22.16
N THR A 129 7.57 -10.12 21.55
CA THR A 129 7.92 -10.83 20.31
C THR A 129 7.12 -10.34 19.09
N HIS A 130 6.15 -9.45 19.32
CA HIS A 130 5.29 -8.92 18.26
C HIS A 130 5.79 -7.54 17.80
N PRO A 131 5.61 -7.18 16.52
CA PRO A 131 6.02 -5.87 16.01
C PRO A 131 5.24 -4.74 16.70
N ILE A 132 5.91 -3.62 16.97
CA ILE A 132 5.31 -2.45 17.62
C ILE A 132 4.48 -1.64 16.63
N TYR A 133 5.00 -1.48 15.42
CA TYR A 133 4.32 -0.85 14.31
C TYR A 133 4.82 -1.46 13.01
N ARG A 134 4.12 -1.18 11.92
CA ARG A 134 4.51 -1.55 10.57
C ARG A 134 4.47 -0.31 9.70
N LEU A 135 5.45 -0.17 8.81
CA LEU A 135 5.54 0.93 7.86
C LEU A 135 5.37 0.38 6.47
N GLY A 136 4.58 1.04 5.64
CA GLY A 136 4.30 0.54 4.30
C GLY A 136 3.97 1.59 3.28
N VAL A 137 3.73 1.09 2.07
CA VAL A 137 3.27 1.85 0.92
C VAL A 137 2.01 1.20 0.35
N LYS A 138 1.08 2.03 -0.13
CA LYS A 138 -0.15 1.60 -0.80
C LYS A 138 -0.22 2.25 -2.18
N LEU A 139 -0.66 1.50 -3.18
CA LEU A 139 -0.95 1.98 -4.53
C LEU A 139 -2.27 1.36 -4.99
N GLY A 140 -3.09 2.11 -5.71
CA GLY A 140 -4.36 1.57 -6.17
C GLY A 140 -5.11 2.44 -7.16
N ALA A 141 -6.24 1.90 -7.60
CA ALA A 141 -7.21 2.58 -8.43
C ALA A 141 -8.46 2.87 -7.60
N ASN A 142 -9.15 3.96 -7.93
CA ASN A 142 -10.42 4.33 -7.33
C ASN A 142 -11.43 4.73 -8.40
N ALA A 143 -12.71 4.48 -8.12
CA ALA A 143 -13.84 5.01 -8.86
C ALA A 143 -14.54 6.02 -7.95
N SER A 144 -14.64 7.26 -8.43
CA SER A 144 -15.23 8.37 -7.67
C SER A 144 -16.57 8.78 -8.29
N GLN A 145 -17.61 8.88 -7.45
CA GLN A 145 -18.95 9.24 -7.89
C GLN A 145 -19.58 10.28 -6.95
N PRO A 146 -20.03 11.42 -7.48
CA PRO A 146 -20.86 12.37 -6.75
C PRO A 146 -22.19 11.74 -6.32
N ASN A 147 -22.52 11.93 -5.05
CA ASN A 147 -23.83 11.64 -4.49
C ASN A 147 -24.57 12.97 -4.30
N VAL A 148 -25.52 13.27 -5.19
CA VAL A 148 -26.25 14.54 -5.18
C VAL A 148 -27.23 14.56 -4.02
N VAL A 149 -27.07 15.56 -3.15
CA VAL A 149 -27.95 15.80 -2.00
C VAL A 149 -29.16 16.63 -2.39
N SER A 150 -28.94 17.66 -3.22
CA SER A 150 -29.99 18.54 -3.70
C SER A 150 -29.58 19.24 -4.98
N TYR A 151 -30.56 19.62 -5.79
CA TYR A 151 -30.35 20.44 -6.98
C TYR A 151 -30.72 21.89 -6.70
N VAL A 152 -29.97 22.82 -7.29
CA VAL A 152 -30.29 24.24 -7.28
C VAL A 152 -30.83 24.57 -8.67
N PRO A 153 -31.96 25.29 -8.80
CA PRO A 153 -32.54 25.65 -10.09
C PRO A 153 -31.77 26.82 -10.75
N ALA A 154 -30.44 26.70 -10.82
CA ALA A 154 -29.60 27.69 -11.49
C ALA A 154 -29.72 27.57 -13.02
N ASN A 155 -30.06 26.39 -13.54
CA ASN A 155 -30.60 26.23 -14.89
C ASN A 155 -31.79 25.26 -14.87
N GLY A 156 -32.65 25.31 -15.90
CA GLY A 156 -33.81 24.39 -16.04
C GLY A 156 -33.43 22.96 -16.45
N GLY A 157 -32.17 22.55 -16.28
CA GLY A 157 -31.66 21.29 -16.79
C GLY A 157 -31.69 20.14 -15.79
N THR A 158 -31.65 18.92 -16.32
CA THR A 158 -31.52 17.69 -15.50
C THR A 158 -30.07 17.20 -15.53
N SER A 159 -29.41 17.16 -14.37
CA SER A 159 -28.01 16.72 -14.23
C SER A 159 -27.88 15.25 -13.82
N LYS A 160 -27.05 14.51 -14.54
CA LYS A 160 -26.64 13.13 -14.26
C LYS A 160 -25.13 13.06 -14.00
N TYR A 161 -24.73 12.19 -13.09
CA TYR A 161 -23.35 11.95 -12.72
C TYR A 161 -22.96 10.51 -12.98
N SER A 162 -21.74 10.29 -13.45
CA SER A 162 -21.18 8.95 -13.63
C SER A 162 -19.77 8.87 -13.06
N ALA A 163 -19.44 7.68 -12.56
CA ALA A 163 -18.16 7.43 -11.91
C ALA A 163 -17.00 7.60 -12.91
N GLY A 164 -15.90 8.18 -12.45
CA GLY A 164 -14.63 8.18 -13.16
C GLY A 164 -13.58 7.34 -12.44
N ILE A 165 -12.70 6.71 -13.20
CA ILE A 165 -11.59 5.91 -12.67
C ILE A 165 -10.34 6.78 -12.57
N SER A 166 -9.65 6.70 -11.45
CA SER A 166 -8.42 7.43 -11.14
C SER A 166 -7.52 6.59 -10.23
N PHE A 167 -6.37 7.14 -9.84
CA PHE A 167 -5.34 6.41 -9.07
C PHE A 167 -5.05 7.10 -7.74
N GLN A 168 -4.51 6.32 -6.80
CA GLN A 168 -4.07 6.81 -5.51
C GLN A 168 -2.78 6.11 -5.08
N GLY A 169 -2.01 6.80 -4.25
CA GLY A 169 -0.80 6.26 -3.66
C GLY A 169 -0.47 6.94 -2.34
N GLY A 170 0.18 6.23 -1.44
CA GLY A 170 0.49 6.77 -0.13
C GLY A 170 1.39 5.89 0.71
N VAL A 171 1.68 6.39 1.90
CA VAL A 171 2.39 5.65 2.95
C VAL A 171 1.42 5.27 4.05
N ALA A 172 1.67 4.13 4.70
CA ALA A 172 0.83 3.57 5.74
C ALA A 172 1.64 3.27 7.00
N VAL A 173 1.01 3.46 8.15
CA VAL A 173 1.50 3.08 9.47
C VAL A 173 0.45 2.20 10.13
N GLU A 174 0.81 0.95 10.40
CA GLU A 174 -0.05 0.03 11.14
C GLU A 174 0.45 -0.15 12.57
N VAL A 175 -0.43 -0.05 13.55
CA VAL A 175 -0.14 -0.31 14.96
C VAL A 175 -0.99 -1.50 15.41
N PRO A 176 -0.40 -2.70 15.55
CA PRO A 176 -1.10 -3.86 16.09
C PRO A 176 -1.46 -3.62 17.57
N LEU A 177 -2.75 -3.57 17.90
CA LEU A 177 -3.21 -3.44 19.28
C LEU A 177 -3.18 -4.79 20.00
N ASN A 178 -3.55 -5.85 19.28
CA ASN A 178 -3.47 -7.23 19.74
C ASN A 178 -3.38 -8.18 18.53
N LYS A 179 -3.54 -9.50 18.75
CA LYS A 179 -3.45 -10.50 17.67
C LYS A 179 -4.54 -10.36 16.58
N LYS A 180 -5.64 -9.65 16.85
CA LYS A 180 -6.78 -9.51 15.92
C LYS A 180 -7.03 -8.06 15.50
N LEU A 181 -6.73 -7.08 16.35
CA LEU A 181 -6.99 -5.67 16.12
C LEU A 181 -5.72 -4.92 15.73
N THR A 182 -5.84 -4.07 14.72
CA THR A 182 -4.77 -3.21 14.21
C THR A 182 -5.36 -1.85 13.86
N ILE A 183 -4.72 -0.77 14.30
CA ILE A 183 -5.01 0.57 13.80
C ILE A 183 -4.16 0.79 12.56
N ASP A 184 -4.76 1.26 11.48
CA ASP A 184 -4.09 1.62 10.24
C ASP A 184 -4.35 3.10 9.95
N THR A 185 -3.28 3.87 9.82
CA THR A 185 -3.35 5.29 9.45
C THR A 185 -2.44 5.55 8.26
N GLU A 186 -2.87 6.42 7.37
CA GLU A 186 -2.19 6.62 6.09
C GLU A 186 -2.02 8.09 5.77
N LEU A 187 -1.07 8.41 4.90
CA LEU A 187 -1.03 9.68 4.21
C LEU A 187 -1.06 9.40 2.71
N ASN A 188 -2.18 9.72 2.08
CA ASN A 188 -2.44 9.39 0.68
C ASN A 188 -2.53 10.63 -0.20
N PHE A 189 -2.00 10.51 -1.41
CA PHE A 189 -2.32 11.36 -2.54
C PHE A 189 -3.35 10.66 -3.41
N VAL A 190 -4.53 11.26 -3.56
CA VAL A 190 -5.68 10.64 -4.23
C VAL A 190 -6.12 11.52 -5.39
N LEU A 191 -6.10 10.97 -6.60
CA LEU A 191 -6.78 11.56 -7.74
C LEU A 191 -8.23 11.06 -7.73
N LYS A 192 -9.18 11.97 -7.91
CA LYS A 192 -10.61 11.67 -8.05
C LYS A 192 -11.10 12.26 -9.37
N THR A 193 -11.79 11.46 -10.16
CA THR A 193 -12.38 11.91 -11.42
C THR A 193 -13.84 11.49 -11.48
N PHE A 194 -14.69 12.35 -12.03
CA PHE A 194 -16.07 11.98 -12.38
C PHE A 194 -16.53 12.74 -13.61
N LYS A 195 -17.59 12.24 -14.25
CA LYS A 195 -18.23 12.90 -15.39
C LYS A 195 -19.62 13.38 -15.00
N TYR A 196 -20.02 14.48 -15.61
CA TYR A 196 -21.35 15.04 -15.46
C TYR A 196 -21.95 15.32 -16.85
N GLU A 197 -23.26 15.21 -16.92
CA GLU A 197 -24.06 15.56 -18.09
C GLU A 197 -25.29 16.33 -17.61
N ASN A 198 -25.54 17.50 -18.19
CA ASN A 198 -26.74 18.30 -17.91
C ASN A 198 -27.46 18.58 -19.23
N LYS A 199 -28.71 18.10 -19.32
CA LYS A 199 -29.59 18.34 -20.47
C LYS A 199 -30.53 19.47 -20.15
N VAL A 200 -30.51 20.52 -20.95
CA VAL A 200 -31.37 21.70 -20.80
C VAL A 200 -32.27 21.81 -22.02
N THR A 201 -33.56 21.95 -21.77
CA THR A 201 -34.56 22.32 -22.78
C THR A 201 -35.06 23.72 -22.42
N TYR A 202 -35.10 24.61 -23.41
CA TYR A 202 -35.66 25.95 -23.26
C TYR A 202 -36.43 26.33 -24.51
N ASP A 203 -37.47 27.14 -24.35
CA ASP A 203 -38.26 27.63 -25.48
C ASP A 203 -37.58 28.86 -26.08
N GLU A 204 -37.36 28.83 -27.39
CA GLU A 204 -36.78 29.97 -28.10
C GLU A 204 -37.79 31.11 -28.14
N ILE A 205 -37.47 32.25 -27.49
CA ILE A 205 -38.38 33.40 -27.33
C ILE A 205 -38.96 33.89 -28.67
N ALA A 206 -38.19 33.76 -29.76
CA ALA A 206 -38.58 34.25 -31.08
C ALA A 206 -39.55 33.34 -31.84
N THR A 207 -39.49 32.02 -31.65
CA THR A 207 -40.29 31.05 -32.42
C THR A 207 -41.23 30.21 -31.57
N GLY A 208 -41.02 30.16 -30.26
CA GLY A 208 -41.75 29.28 -29.34
C GLY A 208 -41.35 27.80 -29.45
N ASP A 209 -40.36 27.47 -30.28
CA ASP A 209 -39.91 26.08 -30.46
C ASP A 209 -38.95 25.66 -29.34
N PRO A 210 -39.07 24.42 -28.83
CA PRO A 210 -38.15 23.90 -27.83
C PRO A 210 -36.76 23.66 -28.44
N ARG A 211 -35.73 24.21 -27.80
CA ARG A 211 -34.32 23.98 -28.13
C ARG A 211 -33.64 23.17 -27.05
N ASN A 212 -32.85 22.20 -27.48
CA ASN A 212 -32.09 21.32 -26.59
C ASN A 212 -30.60 21.60 -26.68
N PHE A 213 -29.94 21.62 -25.54
CA PHE A 213 -28.48 21.50 -25.47
C PHE A 213 -28.06 20.62 -24.32
N THR A 214 -26.92 19.96 -24.52
CA THR A 214 -26.30 19.11 -23.51
C THR A 214 -24.96 19.71 -23.13
N ILE A 215 -24.75 19.95 -21.84
CA ILE A 215 -23.45 20.28 -21.29
C ILE A 215 -22.84 18.98 -20.77
N THR A 216 -21.67 18.63 -21.26
CA THR A 216 -20.90 17.50 -20.72
C THR A 216 -19.66 18.05 -20.03
N GLY A 217 -19.25 17.42 -18.93
CA GLY A 217 -18.04 17.82 -18.24
C GLY A 217 -17.35 16.68 -17.52
N LYS A 218 -16.05 16.85 -17.33
CA LYS A 218 -15.17 15.93 -16.62
C LYS A 218 -14.39 16.72 -15.59
N GLU A 219 -14.69 16.46 -14.33
CA GLU A 219 -13.98 17.06 -13.21
C GLU A 219 -12.86 16.12 -12.75
N ASN A 220 -11.67 16.70 -12.55
CA ASN A 220 -10.52 16.03 -11.96
C ASN A 220 -10.12 16.80 -10.71
N GLN A 221 -9.94 16.06 -9.62
CA GLN A 221 -9.57 16.60 -8.33
C GLN A 221 -8.35 15.86 -7.78
N THR A 222 -7.52 16.61 -7.07
CA THR A 222 -6.31 16.13 -6.40
C THR A 222 -6.46 16.37 -4.91
N TRP A 223 -6.29 15.31 -4.12
CA TRP A 223 -6.51 15.33 -2.68
C TRP A 223 -5.31 14.79 -1.91
N VAL A 224 -5.10 15.33 -0.71
CA VAL A 224 -4.35 14.68 0.34
C VAL A 224 -5.34 14.13 1.36
N THR A 225 -5.26 12.83 1.66
CA THR A 225 -6.21 12.14 2.51
C THR A 225 -5.48 11.48 3.68
N LEU A 226 -5.99 11.71 4.90
CA LEU A 226 -5.52 11.13 6.15
C LEU A 226 -6.64 10.26 6.75
N PRO A 227 -6.73 8.97 6.38
CA PRO A 227 -7.66 8.03 6.97
C PRO A 227 -7.09 7.40 8.25
N VAL A 228 -7.96 7.11 9.20
CA VAL A 228 -7.69 6.28 10.38
C VAL A 228 -8.71 5.14 10.40
N ILE A 229 -8.24 3.90 10.36
CA ILE A 229 -9.05 2.70 10.19
C ILE A 229 -8.71 1.71 11.30
N LEU A 230 -9.72 1.21 12.01
CA LEU A 230 -9.59 0.07 12.90
C LEU A 230 -9.87 -1.21 12.11
N GLN A 231 -8.87 -2.08 11.98
CA GLN A 231 -8.95 -3.36 11.29
C GLN A 231 -9.14 -4.50 12.29
N TYR A 232 -10.09 -5.38 12.02
CA TYR A 232 -10.33 -6.63 12.72
C TYR A 232 -10.06 -7.83 11.82
N ARG A 233 -9.01 -8.58 12.13
CA ARG A 233 -8.70 -9.88 11.52
C ARG A 233 -9.63 -10.94 12.11
N PHE A 234 -10.55 -11.44 11.28
CA PHE A 234 -11.59 -12.38 11.70
C PHE A 234 -11.21 -13.86 11.48
N LEU A 235 -10.19 -14.13 10.66
CA LEU A 235 -9.68 -15.49 10.44
C LEU A 235 -8.15 -15.50 10.42
N GLU A 236 -7.56 -16.50 11.09
CA GLU A 236 -6.14 -16.80 11.02
C GLU A 236 -5.89 -17.82 9.91
N SER A 237 -5.25 -17.38 8.83
CA SER A 237 -4.95 -18.21 7.67
C SER A 237 -3.75 -17.65 6.91
N LYS A 238 -3.34 -18.32 5.83
CA LYS A 238 -2.27 -17.83 4.94
C LYS A 238 -2.50 -16.39 4.45
N PHE A 239 -3.76 -15.97 4.29
CA PHE A 239 -4.15 -14.68 3.75
C PHE A 239 -4.71 -13.70 4.79
N ASN A 240 -4.84 -14.09 6.06
CA ASN A 240 -5.29 -13.23 7.17
C ASN A 240 -6.33 -12.16 6.78
N PRO A 241 -7.56 -12.57 6.40
CA PRO A 241 -8.57 -11.63 5.96
C PRO A 241 -9.04 -10.75 7.14
N TYR A 242 -9.40 -9.51 6.82
CA TYR A 242 -9.84 -8.50 7.79
C TYR A 242 -10.97 -7.64 7.23
N VAL A 243 -11.76 -7.10 8.16
CA VAL A 243 -12.71 -6.00 7.92
C VAL A 243 -12.22 -4.78 8.67
N GLY A 244 -12.44 -3.59 8.13
CA GLY A 244 -12.03 -2.34 8.75
C GLY A 244 -13.14 -1.29 8.72
N ILE A 245 -13.21 -0.49 9.78
CA ILE A 245 -14.09 0.69 9.86
C ILE A 245 -13.26 1.90 10.23
N GLY A 246 -13.60 3.07 9.72
CA GLY A 246 -12.81 4.26 9.97
C GLY A 246 -13.43 5.55 9.48
N ALA A 247 -12.63 6.60 9.54
CA ALA A 247 -12.96 7.90 8.97
C ALA A 247 -11.72 8.52 8.32
N SER A 248 -11.92 9.46 7.40
CA SER A 248 -10.85 10.25 6.82
C SER A 248 -11.11 11.74 6.91
N LEU A 249 -10.01 12.47 7.01
CA LEU A 249 -9.95 13.89 6.70
C LEU A 249 -9.30 14.07 5.32
N ASP A 250 -9.97 14.78 4.44
CA ASP A 250 -9.60 14.97 3.04
C ASP A 250 -9.34 16.46 2.78
N TYR A 251 -8.15 16.80 2.28
CA TYR A 251 -7.77 18.16 1.89
C TYR A 251 -7.63 18.29 0.37
N LEU A 252 -8.43 19.15 -0.25
CA LEU A 252 -8.41 19.42 -1.68
C LEU A 252 -7.21 20.31 -2.02
N LEU A 253 -6.33 19.82 -2.88
CA LEU A 253 -5.23 20.59 -3.43
C LEU A 253 -5.63 21.34 -4.69
N ASN A 254 -6.35 20.66 -5.59
CA ASN A 254 -6.76 21.24 -6.85
C ASN A 254 -8.02 20.55 -7.40
N ALA A 255 -8.92 21.32 -7.99
CA ALA A 255 -10.07 20.88 -8.74
C ALA A 255 -10.12 21.61 -10.08
N THR A 256 -10.28 20.87 -11.17
CA THR A 256 -10.39 21.42 -12.52
C THR A 256 -11.47 20.67 -13.27
N ASN A 257 -12.33 21.42 -13.96
CA ASN A 257 -13.38 20.85 -14.79
C ASN A 257 -13.17 21.24 -16.24
N LYS A 258 -13.25 20.24 -17.11
CA LYS A 258 -13.29 20.42 -18.56
C LYS A 258 -14.70 20.18 -19.03
N PHE A 259 -15.32 21.15 -19.68
CA PHE A 259 -16.71 21.05 -20.12
C PHE A 259 -16.90 21.57 -21.53
N SER A 260 -17.87 21.02 -22.23
CA SER A 260 -18.28 21.42 -23.58
C SER A 260 -19.80 21.48 -23.66
N ARG A 261 -20.31 22.25 -24.63
CA ARG A 261 -21.76 22.35 -24.87
C ARG A 261 -22.07 21.92 -26.30
N THR A 262 -22.81 20.84 -26.41
CA THR A 262 -23.31 20.35 -27.69
C THR A 262 -24.74 20.85 -27.88
N LYS A 263 -25.01 21.46 -29.04
CA LYS A 263 -26.35 21.90 -29.45
C LYS A 263 -26.82 21.00 -30.59
N GLU A 264 -28.08 20.55 -30.55
CA GLU A 264 -28.62 19.67 -31.60
C GLU A 264 -28.90 20.43 -32.90
N GLN A 265 -29.28 21.71 -32.81
CA GLN A 265 -29.71 22.52 -33.96
C GLN A 265 -28.81 23.75 -34.23
N ALA A 266 -27.59 23.79 -33.69
CA ALA A 266 -26.66 24.91 -33.87
C ALA A 266 -25.19 24.48 -33.67
N ALA A 267 -24.25 25.37 -33.99
CA ALA A 267 -22.84 25.16 -33.71
C ALA A 267 -22.60 24.93 -32.20
N SER A 268 -21.86 23.87 -31.89
CA SER A 268 -21.46 23.52 -30.53
C SER A 268 -20.34 24.44 -30.03
N LEU A 269 -20.21 24.59 -28.72
CA LEU A 269 -19.09 25.32 -28.12
C LEU A 269 -17.95 24.36 -27.77
N ASP A 270 -16.74 24.78 -28.12
CA ASP A 270 -15.50 24.03 -27.86
C ASP A 270 -15.24 23.79 -26.37
N GLU A 271 -14.43 22.77 -26.07
CA GLU A 271 -14.03 22.40 -24.71
C GLU A 271 -13.38 23.60 -23.99
N GLN A 272 -13.91 23.92 -22.82
CA GLN A 272 -13.39 24.93 -21.90
C GLN A 272 -12.85 24.25 -20.64
N SER A 273 -11.78 24.83 -20.07
CA SER A 273 -11.19 24.36 -18.81
C SER A 273 -11.33 25.45 -17.75
N LEU A 274 -11.86 25.08 -16.59
CA LEU A 274 -12.09 25.98 -15.47
C LEU A 274 -11.54 25.40 -14.18
N SER A 275 -10.83 26.22 -13.40
CA SER A 275 -10.48 25.87 -12.02
C SER A 275 -11.72 26.00 -11.13
N LEU A 276 -11.93 24.97 -10.31
CA LEU A 276 -13.05 24.89 -9.37
C LEU A 276 -12.62 25.10 -7.91
N ASN A 277 -11.38 25.51 -7.66
CA ASN A 277 -10.82 25.61 -6.30
C ASN A 277 -11.61 26.55 -5.38
N ASP A 278 -12.23 27.59 -5.95
CA ASP A 278 -13.02 28.59 -5.21
C ASP A 278 -14.48 28.17 -5.01
N TYR A 279 -14.93 27.10 -5.69
CA TYR A 279 -16.30 26.58 -5.67
C TYR A 279 -16.37 25.19 -5.01
N ARG A 280 -15.31 24.82 -4.29
CA ARG A 280 -15.16 23.53 -3.64
C ARG A 280 -14.66 23.71 -2.22
N ASN A 281 -15.31 23.06 -1.28
CA ASN A 281 -14.85 22.96 0.09
C ASN A 281 -13.48 22.27 0.11
N ARG A 282 -12.49 22.94 0.71
CA ARG A 282 -11.13 22.42 0.77
C ARG A 282 -10.97 21.29 1.77
N VAL A 283 -11.69 21.34 2.88
CA VAL A 283 -11.64 20.32 3.94
C VAL A 283 -12.92 19.51 3.90
N ASN A 284 -12.79 18.19 3.75
CA ASN A 284 -13.91 17.26 3.71
C ASN A 284 -13.65 16.07 4.65
N ALA A 285 -14.73 15.39 5.01
CA ALA A 285 -14.67 14.19 5.82
C ALA A 285 -15.47 13.06 5.20
N SER A 286 -14.96 11.84 5.34
CA SER A 286 -15.60 10.62 4.84
C SER A 286 -15.63 9.53 5.91
N ALA A 287 -16.67 8.71 5.90
CA ALA A 287 -16.73 7.45 6.65
C ALA A 287 -16.17 6.32 5.78
N ILE A 288 -15.47 5.36 6.37
CA ILE A 288 -14.76 4.30 5.65
C ILE A 288 -15.22 2.93 6.11
N LEU A 289 -15.45 2.05 5.13
CA LEU A 289 -15.56 0.61 5.30
C LEU A 289 -14.51 -0.07 4.39
N ALA A 290 -13.73 -0.99 4.95
CA ALA A 290 -12.67 -1.69 4.25
C ALA A 290 -12.79 -3.20 4.41
N LEU A 291 -12.42 -3.94 3.37
CA LEU A 291 -12.28 -5.39 3.35
C LEU A 291 -10.94 -5.73 2.71
N GLY A 292 -10.15 -6.57 3.34
CA GLY A 292 -8.85 -6.91 2.77
C GLY A 292 -8.27 -8.21 3.28
N ALA A 293 -7.13 -8.57 2.73
CA ALA A 293 -6.37 -9.77 3.07
C ALA A 293 -4.88 -9.47 3.11
N LYS A 294 -4.18 -9.98 4.12
CA LYS A 294 -2.74 -9.83 4.33
C LYS A 294 -2.02 -11.18 4.24
N MET A 295 -1.13 -11.31 3.27
CA MET A 295 -0.27 -12.49 3.12
C MET A 295 1.10 -12.22 3.77
N LYS A 296 1.53 -13.12 4.67
CA LYS A 296 2.88 -13.04 5.27
C LYS A 296 3.92 -13.25 4.18
N VAL A 297 4.86 -12.32 4.08
CA VAL A 297 6.00 -12.34 3.15
C VAL A 297 7.25 -11.92 3.91
N THR A 298 8.43 -12.06 3.30
CA THR A 298 9.70 -11.72 3.97
C THR A 298 9.66 -10.29 4.51
N GLY A 299 9.92 -10.13 5.81
CA GLY A 299 9.98 -8.82 6.47
C GLY A 299 8.62 -8.18 6.80
N GLY A 300 7.47 -8.79 6.44
CA GLY A 300 6.20 -8.09 6.60
C GLY A 300 4.98 -8.78 6.00
N PHE A 301 4.07 -7.96 5.44
CA PHE A 301 2.85 -8.40 4.80
C PHE A 301 2.64 -7.69 3.47
N ALA A 302 2.35 -8.45 2.42
CA ALA A 302 1.72 -7.94 1.21
C ALA A 302 0.21 -8.02 1.40
N PHE A 303 -0.55 -7.03 0.91
CA PHE A 303 -1.99 -7.02 1.10
C PHE A 303 -2.74 -6.49 -0.12
N LEU A 304 -4.00 -6.91 -0.20
CA LEU A 304 -5.02 -6.39 -1.10
C LEU A 304 -6.17 -5.87 -0.24
N GLU A 305 -6.68 -4.69 -0.56
CA GLU A 305 -7.77 -4.05 0.17
C GLU A 305 -8.76 -3.42 -0.81
N VAL A 306 -10.06 -3.67 -0.59
CA VAL A 306 -11.18 -2.98 -1.19
C VAL A 306 -11.76 -2.05 -0.13
N ARG A 307 -11.92 -0.77 -0.47
CA ARG A 307 -12.36 0.28 0.46
C ARG A 307 -13.47 1.10 -0.16
N GLY A 308 -14.60 1.20 0.54
CA GLY A 308 -15.65 2.18 0.26
C GLY A 308 -15.49 3.38 1.19
N SER A 309 -15.42 4.58 0.62
CA SER A 309 -15.46 5.84 1.37
C SER A 309 -16.76 6.58 1.05
N TYR A 310 -17.55 6.87 2.08
CA TYR A 310 -18.80 7.60 1.98
C TYR A 310 -18.57 9.04 2.44
N GLY A 311 -18.71 10.00 1.52
CA GLY A 311 -18.53 11.42 1.85
C GLY A 311 -19.60 11.91 2.80
N VAL A 312 -19.19 12.52 3.92
CA VAL A 312 -20.09 13.05 4.95
C VAL A 312 -20.33 14.54 4.75
N THR A 313 -19.30 15.28 4.33
CA THR A 313 -19.36 16.72 4.03
C THR A 313 -19.80 16.96 2.58
N LYS A 314 -20.49 18.08 2.36
CA LYS A 314 -20.83 18.56 1.01
C LYS A 314 -19.59 19.20 0.40
N LEU A 315 -19.34 18.98 -0.89
CA LEU A 315 -18.19 19.55 -1.60
C LEU A 315 -18.43 20.98 -2.06
N ASN A 316 -19.68 21.43 -2.13
CA ASN A 316 -20.10 22.76 -2.57
C ASN A 316 -21.43 23.12 -1.89
N ASP A 317 -21.84 24.38 -2.02
CA ASP A 317 -23.15 24.86 -1.58
C ASP A 317 -23.90 25.64 -2.69
N ALA A 318 -25.06 26.20 -2.36
CA ALA A 318 -25.87 26.93 -3.33
C ALA A 318 -25.20 28.23 -3.83
N ALA A 319 -24.48 28.94 -2.97
CA ALA A 319 -23.79 30.17 -3.35
C ALA A 319 -22.67 29.87 -4.34
N ASP A 320 -21.90 28.79 -4.10
CA ASP A 320 -20.89 28.29 -5.03
C ASP A 320 -21.49 27.99 -6.41
N ILE A 321 -22.63 27.29 -6.44
CA ILE A 321 -23.32 26.91 -7.68
C ILE A 321 -23.78 28.13 -8.47
N TYR A 322 -24.41 29.11 -7.82
CA TYR A 322 -24.85 30.34 -8.49
C TYR A 322 -23.66 31.15 -9.01
N ALA A 323 -22.59 31.28 -8.23
CA ALA A 323 -21.39 31.99 -8.65
C ALA A 323 -20.69 31.29 -9.83
N LEU A 324 -20.65 29.95 -9.82
CA LEU A 324 -20.10 29.14 -10.90
C LEU A 324 -20.94 29.25 -12.17
N TYR A 325 -22.27 29.21 -12.04
CA TYR A 325 -23.18 29.40 -13.17
C TYR A 325 -23.03 30.80 -13.78
N ALA A 326 -23.01 31.85 -12.95
CA ALA A 326 -22.78 33.24 -13.39
C ALA A 326 -21.46 33.39 -14.16
N LYS A 327 -20.38 32.76 -13.69
CA LYS A 327 -19.08 32.80 -14.36
C LYS A 327 -19.04 32.04 -15.68
N THR A 328 -19.78 30.95 -15.79
CA THR A 328 -19.73 30.06 -16.96
C THR A 328 -20.83 30.34 -17.98
N LEU A 329 -21.82 31.19 -17.66
CA LEU A 329 -22.90 31.64 -18.53
C LEU A 329 -22.40 32.03 -19.95
N PRO A 330 -21.34 32.85 -20.12
CA PRO A 330 -20.82 33.20 -21.44
C PRO A 330 -20.26 32.02 -22.24
N THR A 331 -19.76 30.99 -21.55
CA THR A 331 -19.00 29.88 -22.14
C THR A 331 -19.75 28.54 -22.11
N GLY A 332 -21.03 28.52 -21.69
CA GLY A 332 -21.84 27.31 -21.72
C GLY A 332 -22.85 27.13 -20.58
N GLY A 333 -22.75 27.91 -19.51
CA GLY A 333 -23.65 27.88 -18.35
C GLY A 333 -23.56 26.58 -17.55
N TYR A 334 -22.35 26.18 -17.18
CA TYR A 334 -22.12 24.98 -16.36
C TYR A 334 -22.79 25.12 -14.99
N VAL A 335 -23.48 24.06 -14.58
CA VAL A 335 -24.08 23.96 -13.25
C VAL A 335 -23.87 22.55 -12.71
N ASP A 336 -23.60 22.45 -11.41
CA ASP A 336 -23.60 21.21 -10.65
C ASP A 336 -24.71 21.21 -9.59
N GLY A 337 -25.03 20.02 -9.07
CA GLY A 337 -25.84 19.88 -7.86
C GLY A 337 -25.00 20.15 -6.61
N ILE A 338 -25.65 20.19 -5.45
CA ILE A 338 -24.97 20.10 -4.16
C ILE A 338 -24.69 18.63 -3.91
N PHE A 339 -23.43 18.22 -3.81
CA PHE A 339 -23.08 16.80 -3.70
C PHE A 339 -22.03 16.49 -2.64
N LYS A 340 -22.01 15.23 -2.24
CA LYS A 340 -20.93 14.60 -1.47
C LYS A 340 -20.16 13.67 -2.39
N MET A 341 -18.92 13.31 -2.04
CA MET A 341 -18.11 12.42 -2.85
C MET A 341 -18.06 11.02 -2.25
N ASN A 342 -18.50 10.02 -3.00
CA ASN A 342 -18.29 8.62 -2.65
C ASN A 342 -17.16 8.05 -3.50
N THR A 343 -16.33 7.20 -2.91
CA THR A 343 -15.27 6.50 -3.65
C THR A 343 -15.27 5.02 -3.31
N LEU A 344 -15.00 4.20 -4.33
CA LEU A 344 -14.67 2.79 -4.18
C LEU A 344 -13.25 2.60 -4.68
N SER A 345 -12.34 2.10 -3.84
CA SER A 345 -10.95 1.89 -4.21
C SER A 345 -10.50 0.45 -4.01
N VAL A 346 -9.60 0.01 -4.89
CA VAL A 346 -8.86 -1.25 -4.75
C VAL A 346 -7.39 -0.91 -4.67
N THR A 347 -6.74 -1.31 -3.58
CA THR A 347 -5.33 -1.01 -3.31
C THR A 347 -4.53 -2.27 -3.04
N LEU A 348 -3.33 -2.32 -3.60
CA LEU A 348 -2.28 -3.26 -3.25
C LEU A 348 -1.23 -2.53 -2.42
N GLY A 349 -0.63 -3.21 -1.45
CA GLY A 349 0.50 -2.63 -0.73
C GLY A 349 1.37 -3.65 -0.01
N TYR A 350 2.41 -3.11 0.62
CA TYR A 350 3.34 -3.86 1.46
C TYR A 350 3.63 -3.08 2.74
N VAL A 351 3.60 -3.76 3.88
CA VAL A 351 3.98 -3.21 5.20
C VAL A 351 5.10 -4.04 5.80
N TYR A 352 6.20 -3.38 6.18
CA TYR A 352 7.35 -3.95 6.85
C TYR A 352 7.18 -3.91 8.37
N ASN A 353 7.45 -5.02 9.06
CA ASN A 353 7.34 -5.10 10.52
C ASN A 353 8.53 -4.43 11.21
N ARG A 354 8.27 -3.54 12.16
CA ARG A 354 9.28 -3.01 13.07
C ARG A 354 9.15 -3.61 14.46
N PHE A 355 10.23 -4.24 14.90
CA PHE A 355 10.34 -4.89 16.20
C PHE A 355 11.24 -4.06 17.12
N ASN A 356 10.94 -4.10 18.41
CA ASN A 356 11.85 -3.65 19.46
C ASN A 356 11.65 -4.60 20.65
N PRO A 357 12.36 -5.74 20.66
CA PRO A 357 12.28 -6.72 21.72
C PRO A 357 12.64 -6.09 23.07
N LYS A 358 11.78 -6.30 24.06
CA LYS A 358 12.04 -5.92 25.45
C LYS A 358 11.36 -6.89 26.40
N LYS A 359 11.92 -7.05 27.59
CA LYS A 359 11.25 -7.76 28.68
C LYS A 359 10.00 -6.97 29.08
N LEU A 360 8.89 -7.67 29.23
CA LEU A 360 7.64 -7.13 29.71
C LEU A 360 7.67 -7.27 31.24
N ASN A 361 7.63 -6.14 31.95
CA ASN A 361 7.37 -6.17 33.39
C ASN A 361 5.94 -6.66 33.56
N LYS A 362 5.77 -7.91 34.00
CA LYS A 362 4.49 -8.51 34.35
C LYS A 362 4.50 -8.85 35.82
#